data_AF-A0A2A4U9G8-F1
#
_entry.id   AF-A0A2A4U9G8-F1
#
_cell.length_a   1.000
_cell.length_b   1.000
_cell.length_c   1.000
_cell.angle_alpha   90.00
_cell.angle_beta   90.00
_cell.angle_gamma   90.00
#
_symmetry.space_group_name_H-M   'P 1'
#
loop_
_entity.id
_entity.type
_entity.pdbx_description
1 polymer ?
#
loop_
_entity_poly.entity_id
_entity_poly.type
_entity_poly.pdbx_seq_one_letter_code
_entity_poly.pdbx_strand_id
1 'polypeptide(L)'
;MKKTLMIAAAAAFMMTGVVATEAVAGGLLSKCKACHKVDKNATGPSFKNIQAAYGDAATLAKVFEGGFAVADRHIAGDESNANYKKYHKKAKMMSSQYKKLIHKKVEAGKFTYQELAAAVFAK
;
A
#
# COMPACT_ATOMS: atom_id res chain seq x y z
N MET A 1 -11.75 -25.90 47.95
CA MET A 1 -11.09 -25.98 46.63
C MET A 1 -12.08 -25.50 45.57
N LYS A 2 -12.09 -24.21 45.20
CA LYS A 2 -13.07 -23.60 44.27
C LYS A 2 -12.50 -22.42 43.46
N LYS A 3 -11.22 -22.44 43.04
CA LYS A 3 -10.61 -21.28 42.38
C LYS A 3 -9.67 -21.59 41.19
N THR A 4 -10.04 -22.53 40.31
CA THR A 4 -9.16 -22.90 39.18
C THR A 4 -9.83 -22.95 37.79
N LEU A 5 -11.03 -22.39 37.61
CA LEU A 5 -11.73 -22.41 36.32
C LEU A 5 -12.06 -21.00 35.79
N MET A 6 -11.05 -20.15 35.53
CA MET A 6 -11.25 -18.86 34.86
C MET A 6 -10.02 -18.42 34.03
N ILE A 7 -9.29 -19.32 33.38
CA ILE A 7 -8.27 -18.94 32.37
C ILE A 7 -8.30 -19.94 31.21
N ALA A 8 -9.32 -19.86 30.36
CA ALA A 8 -9.35 -20.58 29.09
C ALA A 8 -10.29 -19.87 28.09
N ALA A 9 -10.11 -18.57 27.89
CA ALA A 9 -10.84 -17.81 26.87
C ALA A 9 -10.10 -16.54 26.46
N ALA A 10 -8.85 -16.65 25.99
CA ALA A 10 -8.15 -15.49 25.42
C ALA A 10 -7.04 -15.82 24.40
N ALA A 11 -7.00 -17.04 23.85
CA ALA A 11 -5.98 -17.43 22.87
C ALA A 11 -6.50 -17.57 21.42
N ALA A 12 -7.77 -17.25 21.15
CA ALA A 12 -8.36 -17.38 19.81
C ALA A 12 -8.33 -16.09 18.95
N PHE A 13 -7.78 -14.97 19.45
CA PHE A 13 -7.84 -13.68 18.75
C PHE A 13 -6.54 -13.22 18.07
N MET A 14 -5.48 -14.04 18.07
CA MET A 14 -4.18 -13.66 17.47
C MET A 14 -3.89 -14.33 16.12
N MET A 15 -4.87 -15.03 15.53
CA MET A 15 -4.77 -15.68 14.22
C MET A 15 -5.72 -15.06 13.19
N THR A 16 -6.03 -13.77 13.28
CA THR A 16 -6.43 -13.00 12.08
C THR A 16 -5.16 -12.64 11.29
N GLY A 17 -4.36 -13.65 10.99
CA GLY A 17 -3.38 -13.58 9.93
C GLY A 17 -4.16 -13.29 8.66
N VAL A 18 -3.84 -12.17 8.05
CA VAL A 18 -4.41 -11.65 6.81
C VAL A 18 -4.30 -12.73 5.73
N VAL A 19 -5.33 -13.57 5.60
CA VAL A 19 -5.66 -14.19 4.33
C VAL A 19 -6.22 -13.08 3.46
N ALA A 20 -5.30 -12.34 2.83
CA ALA A 20 -5.61 -11.54 1.65
C ALA A 20 -6.07 -12.54 0.59
N THR A 21 -7.36 -12.88 0.60
CA THR A 21 -7.95 -13.67 -0.47
C THR A 21 -7.69 -12.91 -1.77
N GLU A 22 -7.33 -13.62 -2.84
CA GLU A 22 -7.03 -12.97 -4.13
C GLU A 22 -8.19 -12.09 -4.63
N ALA A 23 -9.41 -12.40 -4.19
CA ALA A 23 -10.61 -11.59 -4.38
C ALA A 23 -10.50 -10.18 -3.78
N VAL A 24 -9.93 -10.03 -2.57
CA VAL A 24 -9.69 -8.74 -1.92
C VAL A 24 -8.56 -7.98 -2.64
N ALA A 25 -7.46 -8.66 -2.99
CA ALA A 25 -6.33 -8.06 -3.70
C ALA A 25 -6.66 -7.61 -5.14
N GLY A 26 -7.65 -8.26 -5.79
CA GLY A 26 -8.19 -7.86 -7.09
C GLY A 26 -8.98 -6.55 -7.04
N GLY A 27 -9.79 -6.37 -5.98
CA GLY A 27 -10.66 -5.20 -5.79
C GLY A 27 -9.92 -3.94 -5.34
N LEU A 28 -8.90 -4.08 -4.49
CA LEU A 28 -8.15 -2.97 -3.89
C LEU A 28 -7.50 -2.06 -4.94
N LEU A 29 -6.98 -2.62 -6.03
CA LEU A 29 -6.30 -1.84 -7.07
C LEU A 29 -7.20 -1.39 -8.23
N SER A 30 -8.52 -1.63 -8.16
CA SER A 30 -9.46 -1.32 -9.25
C SER A 30 -9.34 0.11 -9.76
N LYS A 31 -9.31 1.10 -8.86
CA LYS A 31 -9.14 2.53 -9.20
C LYS A 31 -7.68 2.88 -9.54
N CYS A 32 -6.71 2.14 -9.01
CA CYS A 32 -5.27 2.37 -9.25
C CYS A 32 -4.86 2.01 -10.70
N LYS A 33 -5.51 0.99 -11.28
CA LYS A 33 -5.28 0.52 -12.66
C LYS A 33 -5.56 1.58 -13.75
N ALA A 34 -6.28 2.65 -13.41
CA ALA A 34 -6.49 3.78 -14.30
C ALA A 34 -5.17 4.50 -14.63
N CYS A 35 -4.28 4.63 -13.63
CA CYS A 35 -3.02 5.36 -13.77
C CYS A 35 -1.79 4.44 -13.84
N HIS A 36 -1.87 3.26 -13.24
CA HIS A 36 -0.77 2.30 -13.12
C HIS A 36 -1.07 1.06 -13.96
N LYS A 37 -0.16 0.70 -14.87
CA LYS A 37 -0.22 -0.58 -15.60
C LYS A 37 0.75 -1.57 -14.97
N VAL A 38 0.59 -2.86 -15.25
CA VAL A 38 1.45 -3.90 -14.69
C VAL A 38 2.89 -3.71 -15.15
N ASP A 39 3.13 -3.69 -16.46
CA ASP A 39 4.48 -3.75 -17.02
C ASP A 39 4.99 -2.44 -17.64
N LYS A 40 4.10 -1.48 -17.88
CA LYS A 40 4.46 -0.24 -18.61
C LYS A 40 4.10 1.02 -17.86
N ASN A 41 5.00 2.00 -17.91
CA ASN A 41 4.76 3.32 -17.33
C ASN A 41 3.61 4.03 -18.08
N ALA A 42 2.74 4.71 -17.34
CA ALA A 42 1.62 5.46 -17.89
C ALA A 42 1.48 6.81 -17.15
N THR A 43 0.26 7.17 -16.73
CA THR A 43 0.02 8.35 -15.89
C THR A 43 0.86 8.29 -14.62
N GLY A 44 0.89 7.12 -13.97
CA GLY A 44 1.83 6.75 -12.89
C GLY A 44 2.90 5.75 -13.36
N PRO A 45 3.87 5.40 -12.49
CA PRO A 45 4.81 4.32 -12.74
C PRO A 45 4.10 2.97 -12.84
N SER A 46 4.67 2.01 -13.57
CA SER A 46 4.13 0.64 -13.61
C SER A 46 4.20 -0.01 -12.23
N PHE A 47 3.36 -1.03 -11.98
CA PHE A 47 3.44 -1.81 -10.75
C PHE A 47 4.80 -2.48 -10.61
N LYS A 48 5.38 -3.01 -11.69
CA LYS A 48 6.75 -3.53 -11.69
C LYS A 48 7.81 -2.50 -11.29
N ASN A 49 7.71 -1.26 -11.77
CA ASN A 49 8.64 -0.20 -11.38
C ASN A 49 8.44 0.23 -9.92
N ILE A 50 7.21 0.21 -9.41
CA ILE A 50 6.95 0.41 -7.98
C ILE A 50 7.61 -0.72 -7.18
N GLN A 51 7.34 -1.98 -7.51
CA GLN A 51 7.94 -3.12 -6.83
C GLN A 51 9.47 -3.06 -6.82
N ALA A 52 10.09 -2.77 -7.97
CA ALA A 52 11.53 -2.63 -8.08
C ALA A 52 12.09 -1.47 -7.23
N ALA A 53 11.39 -0.33 -7.17
CA ALA A 53 11.86 0.82 -6.41
C ALA A 53 11.74 0.64 -4.88
N TYR A 54 10.77 -0.15 -4.42
CA TYR A 54 10.52 -0.34 -2.98
C TYR A 54 11.01 -1.67 -2.43
N GLY A 55 11.31 -2.66 -3.28
CA GLY A 55 11.86 -3.97 -2.89
C GLY A 55 10.83 -4.92 -2.27
N ASP A 56 10.01 -4.44 -1.34
CA ASP A 56 8.97 -5.22 -0.66
C ASP A 56 7.73 -4.38 -0.29
N ALA A 57 6.64 -5.09 0.04
CA ALA A 57 5.37 -4.48 0.40
C ALA A 57 5.44 -3.69 1.72
N ALA A 58 6.25 -4.13 2.69
CA ALA A 58 6.36 -3.47 3.99
C ALA A 58 7.00 -2.09 3.88
N THR A 59 8.02 -1.96 3.03
CA THR A 59 8.71 -0.72 2.71
C THR A 59 7.75 0.26 2.04
N LEU A 60 6.98 -0.19 1.05
CA LEU A 60 5.94 0.65 0.43
C LEU A 60 4.84 1.06 1.42
N ALA A 61 4.41 0.14 2.29
CA ALA A 61 3.40 0.42 3.31
C ALA A 61 3.87 1.51 4.28
N LYS A 62 5.13 1.49 4.72
CA LYS A 62 5.72 2.55 5.57
C LYS A 62 5.70 3.91 4.90
N VAL A 63 5.95 3.99 3.59
CA VAL A 63 5.85 5.27 2.87
C VAL A 63 4.41 5.79 2.83
N PHE A 64 3.42 4.91 2.70
CA PHE A 64 2.02 5.32 2.83
C PHE A 64 1.67 5.75 4.26
N GLU A 65 2.11 4.99 5.26
CA GLU A 65 1.88 5.29 6.68
C GLU A 65 2.51 6.62 7.09
N GLY A 66 3.72 6.92 6.61
CA GLY A 66 4.41 8.20 6.78
C GLY A 66 3.77 9.39 6.05
N GLY A 67 2.55 9.23 5.51
CA GLY A 67 1.81 10.32 4.87
C GLY A 67 2.17 10.54 3.40
N PHE A 68 2.97 9.65 2.81
CA PHE A 68 3.36 9.70 1.41
C PHE A 68 4.00 11.04 1.03
N ALA A 69 4.90 11.58 1.86
CA ALA A 69 5.60 12.83 1.57
C ALA A 69 6.40 12.71 0.26
N VAL A 70 6.65 13.82 -0.43
CA VAL A 70 7.30 13.77 -1.75
C VAL A 70 8.72 13.24 -1.65
N ALA A 71 9.47 13.67 -0.63
CA ALA A 71 10.85 13.26 -0.39
C ALA A 71 11.00 11.74 -0.19
N ASP A 72 10.02 11.09 0.43
CA ASP A 72 10.08 9.66 0.75
C ASP A 72 9.67 8.76 -0.44
N ARG A 73 9.31 9.33 -1.58
CA ARG A 73 8.90 8.57 -2.76
C ARG A 73 10.12 8.18 -3.57
N HIS A 74 10.52 6.92 -3.53
CA HIS A 74 11.70 6.40 -4.26
C HIS A 74 11.69 6.64 -5.78
N ILE A 75 10.53 6.97 -6.37
CA ILE A 75 10.38 7.28 -7.81
C ILE A 75 10.23 8.79 -8.08
N ALA A 76 9.58 9.54 -7.18
CA ALA A 76 9.17 10.92 -7.43
C ALA A 76 9.85 11.96 -6.51
N GLY A 77 10.56 11.49 -5.49
CA GLY A 77 11.35 12.28 -4.54
C GLY A 77 12.85 12.07 -4.67
N ASP A 78 13.28 10.95 -5.25
CA ASP A 78 14.69 10.65 -5.49
C ASP A 78 15.14 11.22 -6.84
N GLU A 79 16.03 12.22 -6.81
CA GLU A 79 16.54 12.88 -8.01
C GLU A 79 17.42 11.98 -8.89
N SER A 80 18.00 10.91 -8.30
CA SER A 80 18.80 9.94 -9.02
C SER A 80 17.95 8.93 -9.80
N ASN A 81 16.65 8.85 -9.51
CA ASN A 81 15.74 7.96 -10.22
C ASN A 81 15.56 8.40 -11.67
N ALA A 82 15.73 7.46 -12.62
CA ALA A 82 15.56 7.74 -14.05
C ALA A 82 14.18 8.32 -14.41
N ASN A 83 13.16 8.11 -13.58
CA ASN A 83 11.81 8.62 -13.78
C ASN A 83 11.47 9.85 -12.91
N TYR A 84 12.42 10.38 -12.13
CA TYR A 84 12.23 11.51 -11.21
C TYR A 84 11.50 12.67 -11.88
N LYS A 85 12.08 13.25 -12.92
CA LYS A 85 11.54 14.45 -13.60
C LYS A 85 10.11 14.24 -14.10
N LYS A 86 9.76 13.02 -14.50
CA LYS A 86 8.43 12.68 -15.01
C LYS A 86 7.38 12.63 -13.90
N TYR A 87 7.71 12.02 -12.77
CA TYR A 87 6.75 11.79 -11.68
C TYR A 87 6.78 12.85 -10.58
N HIS A 88 7.92 13.52 -10.37
CA HIS A 88 8.04 14.68 -9.49
C HIS A 88 7.07 15.80 -9.90
N LYS A 89 6.97 16.11 -11.20
CA LYS A 89 5.99 17.09 -11.73
C LYS A 89 4.54 16.70 -11.45
N LYS A 90 4.25 15.42 -11.20
CA LYS A 90 2.92 14.90 -10.87
C LYS A 90 2.72 14.71 -9.37
N ALA A 91 3.69 15.06 -8.53
CA ALA A 91 3.68 14.77 -7.11
C ALA A 91 2.45 15.31 -6.39
N LYS A 92 1.98 16.51 -6.76
CA LYS A 92 0.75 17.12 -6.21
C LYS A 92 -0.51 16.30 -6.51
N MET A 93 -0.66 15.83 -7.75
CA MET A 93 -1.78 14.96 -8.14
C MET A 93 -1.70 13.63 -7.39
N MET A 94 -0.51 13.03 -7.31
CA MET A 94 -0.30 11.80 -6.55
C MET A 94 -0.65 11.97 -5.05
N SER A 95 -0.27 13.08 -4.42
CA SER A 95 -0.66 13.39 -3.03
C SER A 95 -2.18 13.47 -2.85
N SER A 96 -2.88 14.08 -3.81
CA SER A 96 -4.35 14.17 -3.79
C SER A 96 -5.01 12.79 -3.89
N GLN A 97 -4.51 11.95 -4.79
CA GLN A 97 -4.98 10.57 -4.95
C GLN A 97 -4.69 9.72 -3.71
N TYR A 98 -3.50 9.84 -3.12
CA TYR A 98 -3.16 9.19 -1.85
C TYR A 98 -4.16 9.57 -0.76
N LYS A 99 -4.40 10.86 -0.53
CA LYS A 99 -5.35 11.31 0.50
C LYS A 99 -6.75 10.75 0.29
N LYS A 100 -7.26 10.73 -0.96
CA LYS A 100 -8.64 10.34 -1.27
C LYS A 100 -8.86 8.83 -1.37
N LEU A 101 -7.94 8.12 -2.01
CA LEU A 101 -8.10 6.72 -2.37
C LEU A 101 -7.40 5.76 -1.41
N ILE A 102 -6.42 6.25 -0.65
CA ILE A 102 -5.64 5.44 0.29
C ILE A 102 -5.95 5.88 1.71
N HIS A 103 -5.45 7.04 2.14
CA HIS A 103 -5.50 7.47 3.54
C HIS A 103 -6.92 7.48 4.12
N LYS A 104 -7.87 8.19 3.47
CA LYS A 104 -9.28 8.21 3.90
C LYS A 104 -9.95 6.83 3.93
N LYS A 105 -9.49 5.88 3.11
CA LYS A 105 -10.05 4.53 3.07
C LYS A 105 -9.47 3.67 4.19
N VAL A 106 -8.20 3.88 4.53
CA VAL A 106 -7.56 3.28 5.70
C VAL A 106 -8.18 3.81 6.99
N GLU A 107 -8.36 5.14 7.12
CA GLU A 107 -9.06 5.75 8.27
C GLU A 107 -10.49 5.22 8.44
N ALA A 108 -11.18 4.94 7.32
CA ALA A 108 -12.51 4.35 7.31
C ALA A 108 -12.51 2.81 7.50
N GLY A 109 -11.37 2.20 7.85
CA GLY A 109 -11.22 0.77 8.10
C GLY A 109 -11.51 -0.13 6.89
N LYS A 110 -11.41 0.39 5.65
CA LYS A 110 -11.71 -0.39 4.44
C LYS A 110 -10.60 -1.36 4.06
N PHE A 111 -9.36 -1.03 4.42
CA PHE A 111 -8.15 -1.83 4.27
C PHE A 111 -7.02 -1.17 5.05
N THR A 112 -5.89 -1.85 5.19
CA THR A 112 -4.65 -1.36 5.79
C THR A 112 -3.63 -0.96 4.71
N TYR A 113 -2.65 -0.13 5.08
CA TYR A 113 -1.53 0.18 4.19
C TYR A 113 -0.79 -1.07 3.72
N GLN A 114 -0.64 -2.05 4.62
CA GLN A 114 0.00 -3.33 4.31
C GLN A 114 -0.79 -4.15 3.30
N GLU A 115 -2.12 -4.25 3.42
CA GLU A 115 -2.96 -4.96 2.45
C GLU A 115 -2.90 -4.31 1.07
N LEU A 116 -2.93 -2.98 0.99
CA LEU A 116 -2.80 -2.28 -0.27
C LEU A 116 -1.41 -2.52 -0.90
N ALA A 117 -0.35 -2.41 -0.12
CA ALA A 117 1.00 -2.65 -0.59
C ALA A 117 1.18 -4.11 -1.03
N ALA A 118 0.70 -5.08 -0.27
CA ALA A 118 0.69 -6.49 -0.67
C ALA A 118 -0.06 -6.71 -1.98
N ALA A 119 -1.21 -6.06 -2.17
CA ALA A 119 -1.95 -6.12 -3.42
C ALA A 119 -1.16 -5.54 -4.62
N VAL A 120 -0.34 -4.49 -4.41
CA VAL A 120 0.59 -3.95 -5.42
C VAL A 120 1.69 -4.96 -5.76
N PHE A 121 2.23 -5.67 -4.77
CA PHE A 121 3.27 -6.69 -4.97
C PHE A 121 2.73 -8.01 -5.54
N ALA A 122 1.41 -8.20 -5.54
CA ALA A 122 0.73 -9.30 -6.21
C ALA A 122 0.25 -8.96 -7.64
N LYS A 123 0.92 -8.04 -8.34
CA LYS A 123 0.63 -7.67 -9.74
C LYS A 123 1.79 -7.98 -10.65
#